data_AF-A0A6C0P3W8-F1
#
_entry.id   AF-A0A6C0P3W8-F1
#
_cell.length_a   1.000
_cell.length_b   1.000
_cell.length_c   1.000
_cell.angle_alpha   90.00
_cell.angle_beta   90.00
_cell.angle_gamma   90.00
#
_symmetry.space_group_name_H-M   'P 1'
#
loop_
_entity.id
_entity.type
_entity.pdbx_description
1 polymer ?
#
loop_
_entity_poly.entity_id
_entity_poly.type
_entity_poly.pdbx_seq_one_letter_code
_entity_poly.pdbx_strand_id
1 'polypeptide(L)'
;MGIYEGFKIRKDAGEILKIEELSTDILKTMFIDEEISDYMISKLFDVKESKISYQRKKHGITIRNSILDDLLLAKSEDSREKNIAVKKQLLVEQNITMISKAITHFTLGMNQ
;
A
#
# COMPACT_ATOMS: atom_id res chain seq x y z
N MET A 1 -15.59 -2.86 15.46
CA MET A 1 -16.33 -1.83 14.69
C MET A 1 -15.32 -1.15 13.80
N GLY A 2 -15.58 -1.05 12.49
CA GLY A 2 -14.64 -0.43 11.54
C GLY A 2 -14.48 1.06 11.78
N ILE A 3 -13.36 1.63 11.35
CA ILE A 3 -13.04 3.05 11.41
C ILE A 3 -14.09 3.86 10.65
N TYR A 4 -14.53 3.40 9.47
CA TYR A 4 -15.58 4.09 8.70
C TYR A 4 -16.86 4.27 9.49
N GLU A 5 -17.36 3.22 10.14
CA GLU A 5 -18.59 3.30 10.91
C GLU A 5 -18.43 4.22 12.13
N GLY A 6 -17.24 4.27 12.74
CA GLY A 6 -16.93 5.22 13.81
C GLY A 6 -17.04 6.68 13.38
N PHE A 7 -16.54 7.01 12.18
CA PHE A 7 -16.73 8.35 11.61
C PHE A 7 -18.18 8.63 11.23
N LYS A 8 -18.89 7.63 10.72
CA LYS A 8 -20.30 7.78 10.34
C LYS A 8 -21.17 8.12 11.54
N ILE A 9 -21.00 7.43 12.67
CA ILE A 9 -21.69 7.77 13.93
C ILE A 9 -21.40 9.21 14.36
N ARG A 10 -20.15 9.65 14.28
CA ARG A 10 -19.75 11.03 14.63
C ARG A 10 -20.44 12.05 13.73
N LYS A 11 -20.48 11.80 12.42
CA LYS A 11 -21.21 12.64 11.46
C LYS A 11 -22.71 12.67 11.75
N ASP A 12 -23.31 11.52 12.01
CA ASP A 12 -24.74 11.41 12.31
C ASP A 12 -25.11 12.09 13.63
N ALA A 13 -24.16 12.20 14.57
CA ALA A 13 -24.27 13.01 15.78
C ALA A 13 -24.12 14.53 15.56
N GLY A 14 -23.89 14.96 14.31
CA GLY A 14 -23.77 16.36 13.92
C GLY A 14 -22.34 16.91 13.91
N GLU A 15 -21.32 16.07 14.07
CA GLU A 15 -19.92 16.50 14.00
C GLU A 15 -19.51 16.84 12.56
N ILE A 16 -18.86 17.99 12.38
CA ILE A 16 -18.28 18.39 11.09
C ILE A 16 -16.90 17.75 10.93
N LEU A 17 -16.82 16.73 10.08
CA LEU A 17 -15.58 16.04 9.77
C LEU A 17 -14.78 16.82 8.73
N LYS A 18 -13.56 17.27 9.08
CA LYS A 18 -12.68 17.96 8.14
C LYS A 18 -11.74 16.98 7.44
N ILE A 19 -11.71 17.05 6.11
CA ILE A 19 -10.84 16.19 5.30
C ILE A 19 -9.34 16.47 5.53
N GLU A 20 -8.99 17.68 5.97
CA GLU A 20 -7.61 18.05 6.31
C GLU A 20 -7.10 17.31 7.56
N GLU A 21 -8.00 16.82 8.40
CA GLU A 21 -7.69 16.05 9.61
C GLU A 21 -7.70 14.53 9.33
N LEU A 22 -8.05 14.11 8.11
CA LEU A 22 -7.99 12.71 7.70
C LEU A 22 -6.54 12.28 7.49
N SER A 23 -6.04 11.42 8.37
CA SER A 23 -4.70 10.85 8.23
C SER A 23 -4.62 9.85 7.08
N THR A 24 -3.43 9.71 6.50
CA THR A 24 -3.13 8.74 5.45
C THR A 24 -3.42 7.31 5.89
N ASP A 25 -3.13 6.96 7.15
CA ASP A 25 -3.34 5.61 7.68
C ASP A 25 -4.83 5.29 7.79
N ILE A 26 -5.64 6.24 8.29
CA ILE A 26 -7.09 6.08 8.36
C ILE A 26 -7.68 5.95 6.95
N LEU A 27 -7.24 6.79 6.01
CA LEU A 27 -7.67 6.70 4.61
C LEU A 27 -7.27 5.37 3.96
N LYS A 28 -6.08 4.85 4.29
CA LYS A 28 -5.62 3.54 3.83
C LYS A 28 -6.49 2.43 4.39
N THR A 29 -6.76 2.43 5.69
CA THR A 29 -7.60 1.40 6.32
C THR A 29 -9.02 1.41 5.77
N MET A 30 -9.66 2.58 5.65
CA MET A 30 -11.00 2.66 5.06
C MET A 30 -11.02 2.12 3.63
N PHE A 31 -10.05 2.48 2.80
CA PHE A 31 -10.09 2.09 1.39
C PHE A 31 -9.62 0.66 1.12
N ILE A 32 -8.54 0.21 1.78
CA ILE A 32 -7.89 -1.07 1.52
C ILE A 32 -8.48 -2.16 2.41
N ASP A 33 -8.54 -1.92 3.72
CA ASP A 33 -8.88 -2.96 4.70
C ASP A 33 -10.41 -3.10 4.85
N GLU A 34 -11.14 -1.98 4.77
CA GLU A 34 -12.60 -1.93 4.89
C GLU A 34 -13.32 -1.83 3.54
N GLU A 35 -12.57 -1.78 2.43
CA GLU A 35 -13.07 -1.74 1.05
C GLU A 35 -14.08 -0.58 0.76
N ILE A 36 -13.97 0.52 1.50
CA ILE A 36 -14.84 1.67 1.35
C ILE A 36 -14.45 2.48 0.11
N SER A 37 -15.42 2.70 -0.77
CA SER A 37 -15.22 3.46 -2.02
C SER A 37 -14.89 4.93 -1.79
N ASP A 38 -14.17 5.54 -2.75
CA ASP A 38 -13.89 6.99 -2.77
C ASP A 38 -15.19 7.81 -2.64
N TYR A 39 -16.28 7.36 -3.27
CA TYR A 39 -17.60 7.97 -3.17
C TYR A 39 -18.12 8.00 -1.72
N MET A 40 -18.13 6.86 -1.03
CA MET A 40 -18.62 6.76 0.35
C MET A 40 -17.76 7.60 1.31
N ILE A 41 -16.45 7.59 1.15
CA ILE A 41 -15.54 8.43 1.93
C ILE A 41 -15.82 9.92 1.63
N SER A 42 -16.07 10.28 0.36
CA SER A 42 -16.37 11.67 0.00
C SER A 42 -17.66 12.19 0.65
N LYS A 43 -18.67 11.32 0.78
CA LYS A 43 -19.92 11.63 1.48
C LYS A 43 -19.71 11.79 2.98
N LEU A 44 -18.79 11.05 3.57
CA LEU A 44 -18.46 11.18 4.98
C LEU A 44 -17.86 12.56 5.30
N PHE A 45 -16.97 13.07 4.44
CA PHE A 45 -16.27 14.35 4.67
C PHE A 45 -16.89 15.55 3.94
N ASP A 46 -18.03 15.39 3.26
CA ASP A 46 -18.68 16.43 2.43
C ASP A 46 -17.73 17.11 1.42
N VAL A 47 -16.98 16.29 0.70
CA VAL A 47 -16.06 16.74 -0.35
C VAL A 47 -16.38 16.09 -1.69
N LYS A 48 -15.77 16.61 -2.76
CA LYS A 48 -15.80 15.95 -4.08
C LYS A 48 -15.02 14.64 -4.01
N GLU A 49 -15.55 13.60 -4.63
CA GLU A 49 -14.87 12.29 -4.78
C GLU A 49 -13.44 12.42 -5.34
N SER A 50 -13.24 13.34 -6.29
CA SER A 50 -11.93 13.61 -6.87
C SER A 50 -10.88 14.06 -5.83
N LYS A 51 -11.28 14.70 -4.72
CA LYS A 51 -10.36 15.08 -3.63
C LYS A 51 -9.85 13.84 -2.89
N ILE A 52 -10.72 12.85 -2.64
CA ILE A 52 -10.35 11.56 -2.02
C ILE A 52 -9.45 10.77 -2.96
N SER A 53 -9.86 10.64 -4.22
CA SER A 53 -9.08 9.92 -5.23
C SER A 53 -7.68 10.52 -5.41
N TYR A 54 -7.58 11.85 -5.42
CA TYR A 54 -6.31 12.56 -5.48
C TYR A 54 -5.44 12.28 -4.25
N GLN A 55 -5.96 12.40 -3.02
CA GLN A 55 -5.19 12.10 -1.81
C GLN A 55 -4.67 10.65 -1.81
N ARG A 56 -5.55 9.68 -2.08
CA ARG A 56 -5.17 8.26 -2.15
C ARG A 56 -4.02 8.03 -3.13
N LYS A 57 -4.15 8.53 -4.35
CA LYS A 57 -3.12 8.37 -5.40
C LYS A 57 -1.82 9.09 -5.02
N LYS A 58 -1.91 10.30 -4.48
CA LYS A 58 -0.75 11.08 -4.01
C LYS A 58 0.07 10.30 -2.96
N HIS A 59 -0.59 9.55 -2.09
CA HIS A 59 0.04 8.76 -1.04
C HIS A 59 0.24 7.29 -1.41
N GLY A 60 0.04 6.91 -2.67
CA GLY A 60 0.25 5.54 -3.13
C GLY A 60 -0.75 4.52 -2.54
N ILE A 61 -1.84 4.96 -1.94
CA ILE A 61 -2.91 4.10 -1.45
C ILE A 61 -3.65 3.59 -2.69
N THR A 62 -3.35 2.39 -3.15
CA THR A 62 -4.03 1.73 -4.26
C THR A 62 -4.05 0.23 -4.02
N ILE A 63 -5.02 -0.49 -4.58
CA ILE A 63 -5.08 -1.96 -4.50
C ILE A 63 -3.78 -2.56 -5.05
N ARG A 64 -3.29 -2.05 -6.18
CA ARG A 64 -2.03 -2.49 -6.79
C ARG A 64 -0.86 -2.37 -5.81
N ASN A 65 -0.68 -1.22 -5.18
CA ASN A 65 0.42 -1.02 -4.24
C ASN A 65 0.24 -1.87 -2.97
N SER A 66 -0.99 -2.11 -2.52
CA SER A 66 -1.23 -3.01 -1.39
C SER A 66 -0.79 -4.44 -1.70
N ILE A 67 -1.13 -4.95 -2.88
CA ILE A 67 -0.69 -6.29 -3.33
C ILE A 67 0.84 -6.35 -3.44
N LEU A 68 1.47 -5.30 -3.99
CA LEU A 68 2.93 -5.23 -4.08
C LEU A 68 3.58 -5.21 -2.70
N ASP A 69 3.05 -4.42 -1.76
CA ASP A 69 3.53 -4.38 -0.39
C ASP A 69 3.43 -5.75 0.28
N ASP A 70 2.33 -6.47 0.07
CA ASP A 70 2.12 -7.79 0.66
C ASP A 70 3.14 -8.80 0.16
N LEU A 71 3.44 -8.79 -1.14
CA LEU A 71 4.43 -9.65 -1.78
C LEU A 71 5.85 -9.29 -1.34
N LEU A 72 6.23 -8.01 -1.43
CA LEU A 72 7.60 -7.54 -1.19
C LEU A 72 7.98 -7.57 0.29
N LEU A 73 7.03 -7.27 1.18
CA LEU A 73 7.26 -7.24 2.63
C LEU A 73 6.89 -8.56 3.31
N ALA A 74 6.51 -9.58 2.52
CA ALA A 74 6.12 -10.91 3.01
C ALA A 74 5.09 -10.83 4.16
N LYS A 75 4.04 -10.03 3.96
CA LYS A 75 3.01 -9.78 4.97
C LYS A 75 2.04 -10.95 5.12
N SER A 76 1.77 -11.68 4.03
CA SER A 76 0.94 -12.89 4.04
C SER A 76 1.79 -14.17 4.11
N GLU A 77 1.19 -15.26 4.59
CA GLU A 77 1.88 -16.54 4.70
C GLU A 77 2.30 -17.09 3.34
N ASP A 78 1.42 -17.03 2.34
CA ASP A 78 1.74 -17.38 0.95
C ASP A 78 2.94 -16.56 0.41
N SER A 79 3.01 -15.26 0.72
CA SER A 79 4.15 -14.43 0.31
C SER A 79 5.43 -14.81 1.06
N ARG A 80 5.36 -15.21 2.33
CA ARG A 80 6.51 -15.75 3.07
C ARG A 80 7.01 -17.05 2.49
N GLU A 81 6.13 -17.99 2.19
CA GLU A 81 6.48 -19.28 1.59
C GLU A 81 7.18 -19.09 0.25
N LYS A 82 6.60 -18.25 -0.62
CA LYS A 82 7.22 -17.88 -1.90
C LYS A 82 8.58 -17.24 -1.72
N ASN A 83 8.72 -16.30 -0.78
CA ASN A 83 10.00 -15.65 -0.51
C ASN A 83 11.05 -16.65 -0.01
N ILE A 84 10.68 -17.59 0.87
CA ILE A 84 11.58 -18.66 1.33
C ILE A 84 11.99 -19.56 0.16
N ALA A 85 11.05 -19.96 -0.69
CA ALA A 85 11.34 -20.81 -1.85
C ALA A 85 12.30 -20.11 -2.83
N VAL A 86 12.05 -18.84 -3.14
CA VAL A 86 12.91 -18.03 -4.01
C VAL A 86 14.27 -17.81 -3.36
N LYS A 87 14.34 -17.54 -2.05
CA LYS A 87 15.60 -17.40 -1.31
C LYS A 87 16.46 -18.66 -1.41
N LYS A 88 15.86 -19.85 -1.28
CA LYS A 88 16.57 -21.13 -1.47
C LYS A 88 17.14 -21.27 -2.87
N GLN A 89 16.43 -20.81 -3.89
CA GLN A 89 16.92 -20.81 -5.28
C GLN A 89 18.02 -19.77 -5.50
N LEU A 90 17.92 -18.58 -4.91
CA LEU A 90 18.92 -17.51 -5.08
C LEU A 90 20.23 -17.81 -4.35
N LEU A 91 20.17 -18.43 -3.16
CA LEU A 91 21.33 -18.66 -2.29
C LEU A 91 22.11 -19.94 -2.63
N VAL A 92 22.06 -20.40 -3.88
CA VAL A 92 22.98 -21.43 -4.38
C VAL A 92 24.21 -20.77 -5.02
N GLU A 93 25.37 -21.38 -4.84
CA GLU A 93 26.68 -20.82 -5.23
C GLU A 93 26.72 -20.34 -6.69
N GLN A 94 26.12 -21.11 -7.61
CA GLN A 94 26.03 -20.77 -9.02
C GLN A 94 25.26 -19.46 -9.25
N ASN A 95 24.12 -19.29 -8.59
CA ASN A 95 23.26 -18.13 -8.75
C ASN A 95 23.87 -16.91 -8.08
N ILE A 96 24.46 -17.07 -6.89
CA ILE A 96 25.22 -16.01 -6.22
C ILE A 96 26.33 -15.51 -7.13
N THR A 97 27.12 -16.42 -7.72
CA THR A 97 28.22 -16.06 -8.63
C THR A 97 27.72 -15.29 -9.84
N MET A 98 26.62 -15.73 -10.46
CA MET A 98 26.03 -15.06 -11.61
C MET A 98 25.53 -13.65 -11.25
N ILE A 99 24.84 -13.52 -10.11
CA ILE A 99 24.35 -12.24 -9.60
C ILE A 99 25.51 -11.29 -9.32
N SER A 100 26.56 -11.76 -8.63
CA SER A 100 27.76 -10.96 -8.34
C SER A 100 28.45 -10.46 -9.62
N LYS A 101 28.59 -11.32 -10.63
CA LYS A 101 29.14 -10.91 -11.94
C LYS A 101 28.27 -9.86 -12.62
N ALA A 102 26.94 -10.05 -12.66
CA ALA A 102 26.02 -9.10 -13.27
C ALA A 102 26.08 -7.73 -12.59
N ILE A 103 26.09 -7.69 -11.25
CA ILE A 103 26.24 -6.45 -10.48
C ILE A 103 27.58 -5.78 -10.79
N THR A 104 28.67 -6.56 -10.85
CA THR A 104 30.01 -6.03 -11.15
C THR A 104 30.07 -5.40 -12.54
N HIS A 105 29.48 -6.03 -13.56
CA HIS A 105 29.39 -5.45 -14.89
C HIS A 105 28.51 -4.20 -14.93
N PHE A 106 27.39 -4.20 -14.21
CA PHE A 106 26.51 -3.04 -14.12
C PHE A 106 27.22 -1.84 -13.48
N THR A 107 27.89 -2.02 -12.34
CA THR A 107 28.58 -0.92 -11.64
C THR A 107 29.80 -0.40 -12.39
N LEU A 108 30.55 -1.28 -13.07
CA LEU A 108 31.71 -0.87 -13.87
C LEU A 108 31.30 -0.24 -15.20
N GLY A 109 30.18 -0.67 -15.79
CA GLY A 109 29.65 -0.11 -17.05
C GLY A 109 28.97 1.26 -16.91
N MET A 110 28.59 1.67 -15.70
CA MET A 110 28.04 3.00 -15.42
C MET A 110 29.10 4.10 -15.22
N ASN A 111 30.40 3.74 -15.19
CA ASN A 111 31.52 4.67 -15.04
C ASN A 111 32.25 4.95 -16.38
N GLN A 112 31.62 4.64 -17.52
CA GLN A 112 32.07 4.98 -18.88
C GLN A 112 31.10 5.97 -19.50
#